data_AF-A0A7K3FYC2-F1
#
_entry.id   AF-A0A7K3FYC2-F1
#
_cell.length_a   1.000
_cell.length_b   1.000
_cell.length_c   1.000
_cell.angle_alpha   90.00
_cell.angle_beta   90.00
_cell.angle_gamma   90.00
#
_symmetry.space_group_name_H-M   'P 1'
#
loop_
_entity.id
_entity.type
_entity.pdbx_description
1 polymer ?
#
loop_
_entity_poly.entity_id
_entity_poly.type
_entity_poly.pdbx_seq_one_letter_code
_entity_poly.pdbx_strand_id
1 'polypeptide(L)'
;MTSVSFPVPVDGLCHLSNETRMIATPWSRMVRGIGLGQYPIAYDPEAAARIRRTFALLSAKGADGNSYTRFSRLLADFVLGVVDPARPLRRSDLEQDLAPILDTVRAEENPYFRLMAGCILMDSFAKLGLDRALLVNAETDFPAEILAVADSIEPDRIKDENAGRHGHYEKLSAYSAVFLAMGQLGLQERLVLGQRNYIRESLDLLEKIPAPFFRGRGGAVLLSVISMLGHERFVFGEGRDHIEEVLDHLDRADELNNPPVFPQPMSESFPKVYPLLTMLNAIAMTGRSERYVTYGRDRLAEAKELMERITPVERTHMGLYYIMALHNLGRLDDQVPDLSGLVEDIVGEWEHIDPGANYFLNGIAYAYIIQTAMLTGRMDLIDDKLLERLVDGFPDLDRTDDDRKNRPYPFAYTLNVLGEIGRSHLLFEPREAYGGATPMAWVVDRLSEGGREEHRLYMLNHALLGYALRMRGPERAETPLSRGFRFR
;
A
#
# COMPACT_ATOMS: atom_id res chain seq x y z
N MET A 1 -27.15 -18.30 12.85
CA MET A 1 -25.76 -17.87 12.57
C MET A 1 -25.19 -17.32 13.88
N THR A 2 -24.12 -17.92 14.39
CA THR A 2 -23.37 -17.36 15.53
C THR A 2 -22.57 -16.18 15.02
N SER A 3 -22.78 -14.99 15.59
CA SER A 3 -22.02 -13.79 15.23
C SER A 3 -20.54 -14.02 15.51
N VAL A 4 -19.70 -14.02 14.48
CA VAL A 4 -18.24 -14.04 14.65
C VAL A 4 -17.83 -12.69 15.20
N SER A 5 -17.24 -12.66 16.40
CA SER A 5 -16.68 -11.42 16.96
C SER A 5 -15.30 -11.19 16.39
N PHE A 6 -15.10 -10.08 15.70
CA PHE A 6 -13.78 -9.65 15.22
C PHE A 6 -13.22 -8.58 16.16
N PRO A 7 -12.00 -8.75 16.70
CA PRO A 7 -11.31 -7.70 17.44
C PRO A 7 -10.70 -6.71 16.44
N VAL A 8 -11.55 -6.01 15.68
CA VAL A 8 -11.08 -5.07 14.67
C VAL A 8 -10.62 -3.76 15.32
N PRO A 9 -9.48 -3.20 14.86
CA PRO A 9 -8.95 -1.94 15.39
C PRO A 9 -9.68 -0.70 14.86
N VAL A 10 -10.57 -0.87 13.89
CA VAL A 10 -11.44 0.16 13.32
C VAL A 10 -12.84 -0.42 13.14
N ASP A 11 -13.85 0.34 13.53
CA ASP A 11 -15.27 -0.03 13.54
C ASP A 11 -16.15 0.95 12.74
N GLY A 12 -15.55 1.81 11.92
CA GLY A 12 -16.27 2.68 10.99
C GLY A 12 -15.45 3.82 10.41
N LEU A 13 -16.00 4.47 9.38
CA LEU A 13 -15.34 5.53 8.61
C LEU A 13 -14.98 6.75 9.46
N CYS A 14 -15.81 7.09 10.45
CA CYS A 14 -15.61 8.24 11.33
C CYS A 14 -14.41 8.12 12.27
N HIS A 15 -13.89 6.92 12.49
CA HIS A 15 -12.75 6.65 13.38
C HIS A 15 -11.43 6.45 12.63
N LEU A 16 -11.44 6.66 11.31
CA LEU A 16 -10.25 6.50 10.49
C LEU A 16 -9.20 7.58 10.78
N SER A 17 -7.98 7.10 10.96
CA SER A 17 -6.78 7.92 11.04
C SER A 17 -6.56 8.66 9.71
N ASN A 18 -5.92 9.82 9.71
CA ASN A 18 -5.59 10.55 8.48
C ASN A 18 -4.66 9.76 7.56
N GLU A 19 -3.73 8.98 8.12
CA GLU A 19 -2.90 8.05 7.34
C GLU A 19 -3.78 7.02 6.61
N THR A 20 -4.77 6.46 7.31
CA THR A 20 -5.72 5.50 6.73
C THR A 20 -6.59 6.16 5.67
N ARG A 21 -7.09 7.37 5.91
CA ARG A 21 -7.93 8.11 4.97
C ARG A 21 -7.18 8.44 3.67
N MET A 22 -5.88 8.73 3.75
CA MET A 22 -5.03 8.92 2.58
C MET A 22 -4.69 7.59 1.89
N ILE A 23 -4.37 6.54 2.66
CA ILE A 23 -3.90 5.24 2.18
C ILE A 23 -4.81 4.13 2.73
N ALA A 24 -6.05 4.04 2.24
CA ALA A 24 -7.03 3.10 2.78
C ALA A 24 -6.79 1.67 2.29
N THR A 25 -6.53 1.52 0.99
CA THR A 25 -6.52 0.24 0.28
C THR A 25 -5.21 -0.54 0.47
N PRO A 26 -5.21 -1.88 0.32
CA PRO A 26 -4.02 -2.69 0.51
C PRO A 26 -2.98 -2.46 -0.60
N TRP A 27 -3.36 -1.90 -1.75
CA TRP A 27 -2.46 -1.72 -2.90
C TRP A 27 -1.21 -0.91 -2.58
N SER A 28 -1.35 0.27 -1.98
CA SER A 28 -0.19 1.11 -1.65
C SER A 28 0.71 0.44 -0.61
N ARG A 29 0.13 -0.29 0.35
CA ARG A 29 0.86 -1.03 1.39
C ARG A 29 1.66 -2.18 0.77
N MET A 30 1.01 -3.02 -0.02
CA MET A 30 1.63 -4.24 -0.55
C MET A 30 2.55 -3.97 -1.74
N VAL A 31 2.12 -3.12 -2.69
CA VAL A 31 2.90 -2.87 -3.91
C VAL A 31 4.00 -1.84 -3.69
N ARG A 32 3.77 -0.84 -2.83
CA ARG A 32 4.72 0.27 -2.62
C ARG A 32 5.34 0.29 -1.23
N GLY A 33 4.90 -0.51 -0.27
CA GLY A 33 5.44 -0.45 1.09
C GLY A 33 5.13 0.88 1.80
N ILE A 34 4.14 1.65 1.31
CA ILE A 34 3.75 2.94 1.89
C ILE A 34 2.56 2.70 2.82
N GLY A 35 2.62 3.19 4.06
CA GLY A 35 1.56 3.00 5.05
C GLY A 35 1.60 1.63 5.74
N LEU A 36 2.75 0.96 5.77
CA LEU A 36 2.91 -0.29 6.51
C LEU A 36 2.68 -0.08 8.00
N GLY A 37 2.05 -1.04 8.68
CA GLY A 37 1.81 -0.90 10.12
C GLY A 37 0.55 -0.13 10.48
N GLN A 38 -0.38 0.16 9.56
CA GLN A 38 -1.67 0.75 9.93
C GLN A 38 -2.41 -0.13 10.96
N TYR A 39 -3.20 0.52 11.81
CA TYR A 39 -3.98 -0.12 12.88
C TYR A 39 -3.11 -0.89 13.89
N PRO A 40 -2.38 -0.18 14.77
CA PRO A 40 -1.55 -0.84 15.75
C PRO A 40 -2.37 -1.68 16.73
N ILE A 41 -1.75 -2.74 17.20
CA ILE A 41 -2.27 -3.70 18.18
C ILE A 41 -1.22 -3.91 19.27
N ALA A 42 -1.62 -4.54 20.37
CA ALA A 42 -0.69 -4.97 21.40
C ALA A 42 0.34 -5.98 20.84
N TYR A 43 1.51 -6.05 21.48
CA TYR A 43 2.52 -7.06 21.14
C TYR A 43 1.97 -8.47 21.38
N ASP A 44 2.13 -9.33 20.37
CA ASP A 44 1.75 -10.74 20.42
C ASP A 44 3.01 -11.61 20.20
N PRO A 45 3.50 -12.32 21.23
CA PRO A 45 4.71 -13.13 21.11
C PRO A 45 4.54 -14.31 20.14
N GLU A 46 3.32 -14.84 19.96
CA GLU A 46 3.07 -15.92 19.02
C GLU A 46 3.12 -15.40 17.57
N ALA A 47 2.48 -14.26 17.30
CA ALA A 47 2.59 -13.58 16.01
C ALA A 47 4.04 -13.22 15.68
N ALA A 48 4.80 -12.68 16.65
CA ALA A 48 6.22 -12.40 16.48
C ALA A 48 7.03 -13.66 16.13
N ALA A 49 6.77 -14.79 16.80
CA ALA A 49 7.40 -16.07 16.49
C ALA A 49 7.04 -16.59 15.09
N ARG A 50 5.77 -16.44 14.65
CA ARG A 50 5.32 -16.81 13.30
C ARG A 50 6.00 -16.00 12.21
N ILE A 51 6.18 -14.68 12.41
CA ILE A 51 6.91 -13.80 11.49
C ILE A 51 8.37 -14.25 11.37
N ARG A 52 9.06 -14.42 12.51
CA ARG A 52 10.46 -14.89 12.54
C ARG A 52 10.63 -16.25 11.87
N ARG A 53 9.72 -17.19 12.13
CA ARG A 53 9.71 -18.51 11.51
C ARG A 53 9.53 -18.42 10.00
N THR A 54 8.66 -17.53 9.51
CA THR A 54 8.44 -17.33 8.08
C THR A 54 9.71 -16.84 7.39
N PHE A 55 10.37 -15.84 7.96
CA PHE A 55 11.66 -15.38 7.43
C PHE A 55 12.76 -16.44 7.50
N ALA A 56 12.77 -17.29 8.54
CA ALA A 56 13.69 -18.43 8.61
C ALA A 56 13.43 -19.45 7.47
N LEU A 57 12.16 -19.72 7.13
CA LEU A 57 11.81 -20.57 5.98
C LEU A 57 12.25 -19.95 4.65
N LEU A 58 12.05 -18.65 4.46
CA LEU A 58 12.52 -17.91 3.29
C LEU A 58 14.05 -17.96 3.17
N SER A 59 14.76 -17.74 4.27
CA SER A 59 16.23 -17.82 4.34
C SER A 59 16.72 -19.23 4.00
N ALA A 60 16.06 -20.28 4.51
CA ALA A 60 16.36 -21.68 4.18
C ALA A 60 16.14 -22.01 2.68
N LYS A 61 15.24 -21.29 1.99
CA LYS A 61 15.07 -21.35 0.52
C LYS A 61 16.10 -20.52 -0.24
N GLY A 62 17.02 -19.86 0.44
CA GLY A 62 18.05 -19.00 -0.16
C GLY A 62 17.56 -17.59 -0.52
N ALA A 63 16.35 -17.19 -0.13
CA ALA A 63 15.79 -15.89 -0.47
C ALA A 63 16.57 -14.72 0.15
N ASP A 64 17.30 -14.96 1.24
CA ASP A 64 18.23 -14.00 1.88
C ASP A 64 19.44 -13.63 0.99
N GLY A 65 19.66 -14.35 -0.12
CA GLY A 65 20.60 -13.94 -1.15
C GLY A 65 20.18 -12.65 -1.88
N ASN A 66 18.89 -12.31 -1.84
CA ASN A 66 18.36 -11.03 -2.30
C ASN A 66 18.46 -9.98 -1.17
N SER A 67 19.08 -8.82 -1.47
CA SER A 67 19.29 -7.73 -0.50
C SER A 67 17.98 -7.18 0.06
N TYR A 68 16.93 -7.06 -0.74
CA TYR A 68 15.63 -6.56 -0.32
C TYR A 68 14.93 -7.51 0.68
N THR A 69 14.98 -8.81 0.44
CA THR A 69 14.44 -9.81 1.39
C THR A 69 15.23 -9.82 2.68
N ARG A 70 16.57 -9.76 2.60
CA ARG A 70 17.44 -9.69 3.78
C ARG A 70 17.19 -8.40 4.58
N PHE A 71 17.07 -7.25 3.92
CA PHE A 71 16.66 -5.98 4.52
C PHE A 71 15.35 -6.14 5.30
N SER A 72 14.34 -6.73 4.65
CA SER A 72 13.02 -6.88 5.24
C SER A 72 13.02 -7.79 6.47
N ARG A 73 13.79 -8.88 6.43
CA ARG A 73 13.98 -9.75 7.60
C ARG A 73 14.64 -8.99 8.75
N LEU A 74 15.77 -8.33 8.49
CA LEU A 74 16.52 -7.62 9.54
C LEU A 74 15.69 -6.49 10.15
N LEU A 75 14.96 -5.73 9.33
CA LEU A 75 14.06 -4.70 9.82
C LEU A 75 12.89 -5.29 10.62
N ALA A 76 12.30 -6.42 10.19
CA ALA A 76 11.25 -7.07 10.98
C ALA A 76 11.77 -7.53 12.34
N ASP A 77 12.95 -8.17 12.39
CA ASP A 77 13.58 -8.58 13.63
C ASP A 77 13.88 -7.40 14.56
N PHE A 78 14.38 -6.29 13.99
CA PHE A 78 14.61 -5.04 14.73
C PHE A 78 13.32 -4.46 15.29
N VAL A 79 12.27 -4.32 14.46
CA VAL A 79 10.94 -3.85 14.88
C VAL A 79 10.43 -4.70 16.04
N LEU A 80 10.43 -6.03 15.88
CA LEU A 80 9.98 -6.97 16.91
C LEU A 80 10.82 -6.87 18.19
N GLY A 81 12.13 -6.61 18.09
CA GLY A 81 12.99 -6.38 19.24
C GLY A 81 12.66 -5.07 19.98
N VAL A 82 12.33 -4.01 19.24
CA VAL A 82 11.95 -2.70 19.81
C VAL A 82 10.60 -2.75 20.52
N VAL A 83 9.64 -3.50 19.99
CA VAL A 83 8.27 -3.54 20.53
C VAL A 83 8.05 -4.62 21.59
N ASP A 84 9.01 -5.51 21.81
CA ASP A 84 8.91 -6.59 22.80
C ASP A 84 9.03 -6.02 24.23
N PRO A 85 7.96 -6.10 25.06
CA PRO A 85 7.99 -5.59 26.42
C PRO A 85 8.97 -6.36 27.33
N ALA A 86 9.36 -7.59 26.97
CA ALA A 86 10.32 -8.38 27.72
C ALA A 86 11.78 -8.03 27.38
N ARG A 87 12.04 -7.22 26.33
CA ARG A 87 13.39 -6.86 25.88
C ARG A 87 13.54 -5.34 25.74
N PRO A 88 13.67 -4.58 26.85
CA PRO A 88 14.00 -3.17 26.76
C PRO A 88 15.38 -2.98 26.14
N LEU A 89 15.45 -2.38 24.95
CA LEU A 89 16.71 -2.09 24.25
C LEU A 89 17.30 -0.76 24.70
N ARG A 90 18.62 -0.73 24.94
CA ARG A 90 19.35 0.53 25.14
C ARG A 90 19.71 1.11 23.77
N ARG A 91 20.05 2.41 23.76
CA ARG A 91 20.48 3.11 22.54
C ARG A 91 21.63 2.39 21.81
N SER A 92 22.64 1.91 22.53
CA SER A 92 23.77 1.17 21.94
C SER A 92 23.33 -0.11 21.23
N ASP A 93 22.32 -0.79 21.77
CA ASP A 93 21.79 -2.02 21.19
C ASP A 93 21.03 -1.69 19.88
N LEU A 94 20.29 -0.57 19.86
CA LEU A 94 19.63 -0.06 18.65
C LEU A 94 20.63 0.33 17.56
N GLU A 95 21.71 1.02 17.92
CA GLU A 95 22.77 1.44 16.98
C GLU A 95 23.47 0.21 16.36
N GLN A 96 23.77 -0.80 17.19
CA GLN A 96 24.36 -2.06 16.75
C GLN A 96 23.43 -2.82 15.79
N ASP A 97 22.14 -2.94 16.11
CA ASP A 97 21.18 -3.68 15.30
C ASP A 97 20.79 -2.93 14.00
N LEU A 98 20.95 -1.60 13.97
CA LEU A 98 20.64 -0.76 12.81
C LEU A 98 21.70 -0.88 11.69
N ALA A 99 22.99 -0.98 12.02
CA ALA A 99 24.07 -0.97 11.03
C ALA A 99 23.90 -2.04 9.93
N PRO A 100 23.60 -3.33 10.25
CA PRO A 100 23.35 -4.34 9.24
C PRO A 100 22.15 -4.03 8.33
N ILE A 101 21.13 -3.33 8.83
CA ILE A 101 19.95 -2.92 8.04
C ILE A 101 20.39 -1.88 7.01
N LEU A 102 21.11 -0.84 7.43
CA LEU A 102 21.63 0.19 6.55
C LEU A 102 22.51 -0.39 5.43
N ASP A 103 23.39 -1.34 5.79
CA ASP A 103 24.25 -2.02 4.82
C ASP A 103 23.44 -2.79 3.77
N THR A 104 22.36 -3.48 4.18
CA THR A 104 21.50 -4.18 3.21
C THR A 104 20.72 -3.24 2.30
N VAL A 105 20.28 -2.08 2.79
CA VAL A 105 19.67 -1.05 1.93
C VAL A 105 20.68 -0.57 0.90
N ARG A 106 21.91 -0.23 1.32
CA ARG A 106 22.99 0.24 0.44
C ARG A 106 23.41 -0.78 -0.60
N ALA A 107 23.34 -2.07 -0.25
CA ALA A 107 23.68 -3.17 -1.14
C ALA A 107 22.62 -3.46 -2.23
N GLU A 108 21.40 -2.93 -2.11
CA GLU A 108 20.37 -3.11 -3.14
C GLU A 108 20.76 -2.40 -4.43
N GLU A 109 21.00 -3.15 -5.51
CA GLU A 109 21.51 -2.61 -6.78
C GLU A 109 20.44 -1.84 -7.56
N ASN A 110 19.16 -2.22 -7.43
CA ASN A 110 18.09 -1.51 -8.10
C ASN A 110 17.77 -0.20 -7.36
N PRO A 111 17.92 0.98 -8.00
CA PRO A 111 17.75 2.26 -7.32
C PRO A 111 16.33 2.50 -6.81
N TYR A 112 15.30 1.99 -7.50
CA TYR A 112 13.93 2.07 -7.02
C TYR A 112 13.77 1.26 -5.73
N PHE A 113 14.14 -0.03 -5.74
CA PHE A 113 14.03 -0.86 -4.54
C PHE A 113 14.91 -0.36 -3.37
N ARG A 114 16.11 0.15 -3.65
CA ARG A 114 16.96 0.80 -2.63
C ARG A 114 16.25 1.96 -1.96
N LEU A 115 15.67 2.87 -2.75
CA LEU A 115 14.94 4.02 -2.24
C LEU A 115 13.71 3.56 -1.43
N MET A 116 12.94 2.60 -1.94
CA MET A 116 11.76 2.09 -1.24
C MET A 116 12.12 1.43 0.10
N ALA A 117 13.20 0.64 0.16
CA ALA A 117 13.71 0.07 1.42
C ALA A 117 14.10 1.17 2.42
N GLY A 118 14.80 2.21 1.96
CA GLY A 118 15.12 3.38 2.77
C GLY A 118 13.87 4.10 3.31
N CYS A 119 12.84 4.26 2.48
CA CYS A 119 11.57 4.87 2.88
C CYS A 119 10.84 4.03 3.94
N ILE A 120 10.79 2.71 3.77
CA ILE A 120 10.19 1.78 4.75
C ILE A 120 10.94 1.85 6.09
N LEU A 121 12.28 1.91 6.07
CA LEU A 121 13.09 2.07 7.26
C LEU A 121 12.77 3.39 7.98
N MET A 122 12.76 4.52 7.26
CA MET A 122 12.47 5.83 7.82
C MET A 122 11.05 5.92 8.40
N ASP A 123 10.04 5.41 7.70
CA ASP A 123 8.65 5.35 8.17
C ASP A 123 8.52 4.45 9.41
N SER A 124 9.23 3.31 9.44
CA SER A 124 9.29 2.43 10.61
C SER A 124 9.86 3.15 11.84
N PHE A 125 10.93 3.91 11.67
CA PHE A 125 11.54 4.69 12.76
C PHE A 125 10.58 5.74 13.32
N ALA A 126 9.88 6.46 12.44
CA ALA A 126 8.87 7.44 12.84
C ALA A 126 7.72 6.80 13.62
N LYS A 127 7.19 5.66 13.14
CA LYS A 127 6.08 4.92 13.79
C LYS A 127 6.49 4.30 15.13
N LEU A 128 7.73 3.84 15.23
CA LEU A 128 8.27 3.33 16.49
C LEU A 128 8.61 4.44 17.48
N GLY A 129 8.63 5.72 17.07
CA GLY A 129 9.02 6.84 17.92
C GLY A 129 10.50 6.82 18.32
N LEU A 130 11.36 6.28 17.45
CA LEU A 130 12.79 6.21 17.69
C LEU A 130 13.45 7.58 17.48
N ASP A 131 14.57 7.81 18.18
CA ASP A 131 15.32 9.04 18.03
C ASP A 131 15.89 9.16 16.61
N ARG A 132 15.53 10.25 15.92
CA ARG A 132 16.03 10.58 14.59
C ARG A 132 17.55 10.66 14.52
N ALA A 133 18.24 10.94 15.63
CA ALA A 133 19.70 10.98 15.68
C ALA A 133 20.38 9.63 15.32
N LEU A 134 19.63 8.52 15.34
CA LEU A 134 20.08 7.22 14.85
C LEU A 134 20.26 7.19 13.31
N LEU A 135 19.53 8.03 12.57
CA LEU A 135 19.59 8.14 11.11
C LEU A 135 20.26 9.43 10.63
N VAL A 136 20.34 10.45 11.49
CA VAL A 136 20.88 11.78 11.18
C VAL A 136 21.81 12.25 12.29
N ASN A 137 23.12 12.20 12.06
CA ASN A 137 24.16 12.65 12.98
C ASN A 137 25.37 13.20 12.20
N ALA A 138 26.48 13.45 12.89
CA ALA A 138 27.68 14.01 12.27
C ALA A 138 28.34 13.10 11.21
N GLU A 139 28.12 11.78 11.30
CA GLU A 139 28.74 10.78 10.44
C GLU A 139 27.79 10.25 9.36
N THR A 140 26.48 10.32 9.60
CA THR A 140 25.44 9.75 8.73
C THR A 140 24.29 10.73 8.53
N ASP A 141 23.93 11.00 7.26
CA ASP A 141 22.66 11.63 6.88
C ASP A 141 21.91 10.70 5.92
N PHE A 142 21.36 9.62 6.50
CA PHE A 142 20.69 8.57 5.73
C PHE A 142 19.49 9.08 4.92
N PRO A 143 18.62 9.98 5.43
CA PRO A 143 17.55 10.55 4.62
C PRO A 143 18.05 11.31 3.38
N ALA A 144 19.15 12.06 3.49
CA ALA A 144 19.75 12.73 2.33
C ALA A 144 20.34 11.73 1.32
N GLU A 145 21.01 10.68 1.81
CA GLU A 145 21.53 9.58 0.99
C GLU A 145 20.41 8.92 0.17
N ILE A 146 19.30 8.56 0.83
CA ILE A 146 18.14 7.93 0.17
C ILE A 146 17.45 8.86 -0.82
N LEU A 147 17.29 10.14 -0.48
CA LEU A 147 16.72 11.13 -1.40
C LEU A 147 17.54 11.27 -2.69
N ALA A 148 18.87 11.23 -2.59
CA ALA A 148 19.76 11.30 -3.74
C ALA A 148 19.64 10.08 -4.68
N VAL A 149 19.21 8.92 -4.18
CA VAL A 149 18.99 7.71 -5.02
C VAL A 149 17.92 7.97 -6.09
N ALA A 150 16.96 8.88 -5.86
CA ALA A 150 15.92 9.22 -6.82
C ALA A 150 16.48 9.69 -8.18
N ASP A 151 17.68 10.28 -8.20
CA ASP A 151 18.34 10.72 -9.43
C ASP A 151 18.74 9.56 -10.33
N SER A 152 18.99 8.37 -9.75
CA SER A 152 19.41 7.16 -10.49
C SER A 152 18.24 6.33 -11.00
N ILE A 153 16.99 6.72 -10.71
CA ILE A 153 15.80 6.01 -11.20
C ILE A 153 15.50 6.46 -12.64
N GLU A 154 15.79 5.58 -13.59
CA GLU A 154 15.53 5.78 -15.01
C GLU A 154 14.06 5.47 -15.38
N PRO A 155 13.49 6.10 -16.41
CA PRO A 155 12.13 5.80 -16.87
C PRO A 155 12.02 4.39 -17.48
N ASP A 156 10.80 3.82 -17.45
CA ASP A 156 10.44 2.54 -18.08
C ASP A 156 11.33 1.33 -17.72
N ARG A 157 11.84 1.26 -16.47
CA ARG A 157 12.63 0.12 -15.98
C ARG A 157 11.82 -0.98 -15.31
N ILE A 158 10.54 -0.74 -15.03
CA ILE A 158 9.61 -1.75 -14.51
C ILE A 158 9.51 -2.89 -15.54
N LYS A 159 9.83 -4.11 -15.11
CA LYS A 159 9.73 -5.32 -15.94
C LYS A 159 8.31 -5.90 -15.85
N ASP A 160 7.39 -5.36 -16.63
CA ASP A 160 6.02 -5.87 -16.74
C ASP A 160 5.44 -5.63 -18.14
N GLU A 161 4.16 -5.96 -18.31
CA GLU A 161 3.42 -5.88 -19.58
C GLU A 161 3.15 -4.43 -20.03
N ASN A 162 3.54 -3.43 -19.23
CA ASN A 162 3.29 -2.01 -19.43
C ASN A 162 4.54 -1.23 -19.85
N ALA A 163 5.60 -1.91 -20.30
CA ALA A 163 6.79 -1.28 -20.86
C ALA A 163 6.44 -0.19 -21.91
N GLY A 164 6.98 1.03 -21.74
CA GLY A 164 6.71 2.19 -22.59
C GLY A 164 5.42 2.95 -22.29
N ARG A 165 4.57 2.46 -21.37
CA ARG A 165 3.35 3.15 -20.92
C ARG A 165 3.57 3.91 -19.61
N HIS A 166 4.62 3.58 -18.87
CA HIS A 166 4.91 4.14 -17.55
C HIS A 166 5.66 5.47 -17.61
N GLY A 167 6.60 5.64 -18.55
CA GLY A 167 7.50 6.78 -18.55
C GLY A 167 8.19 6.95 -17.20
N HIS A 168 8.03 8.11 -16.57
CA HIS A 168 8.59 8.41 -15.25
C HIS A 168 7.75 7.98 -14.04
N TYR A 169 6.73 7.14 -14.22
CA TYR A 169 5.82 6.72 -13.14
C TYR A 169 6.52 6.08 -11.94
N GLU A 170 7.58 5.30 -12.16
CA GLU A 170 8.37 4.68 -11.09
C GLU A 170 9.09 5.74 -10.24
N LYS A 171 9.73 6.73 -10.88
CA LYS A 171 10.39 7.85 -10.21
C LYS A 171 9.40 8.76 -9.48
N LEU A 172 8.21 8.99 -10.04
CA LEU A 172 7.13 9.73 -9.37
C LEU A 172 6.66 9.01 -8.10
N SER A 173 6.49 7.69 -8.19
CA SER A 173 6.11 6.86 -7.04
C SER A 173 7.18 6.90 -5.94
N ALA A 174 8.46 6.82 -6.34
CA ALA A 174 9.60 6.96 -5.44
C ALA A 174 9.64 8.33 -4.74
N TYR A 175 9.41 9.43 -5.47
CA TYR A 175 9.32 10.75 -4.86
C TYR A 175 8.19 10.84 -3.84
N SER A 176 7.02 10.31 -4.17
CA SER A 176 5.88 10.30 -3.25
C SER A 176 6.21 9.55 -1.94
N ALA A 177 6.90 8.41 -2.05
CA ALA A 177 7.32 7.60 -0.88
C ALA A 177 8.36 8.32 -0.02
N VAL A 178 9.42 8.88 -0.63
CA VAL A 178 10.50 9.54 0.11
C VAL A 178 10.02 10.85 0.72
N PHE A 179 9.13 11.58 0.07
CA PHE A 179 8.53 12.80 0.64
C PHE A 179 7.70 12.48 1.88
N LEU A 180 6.87 11.43 1.81
CA LEU A 180 6.12 10.98 2.96
C LEU A 180 7.08 10.59 4.09
N ALA A 181 8.06 9.73 3.83
CA ALA A 181 9.02 9.28 4.84
C ALA A 181 9.82 10.44 5.48
N MET A 182 10.23 11.43 4.68
CA MET A 182 10.87 12.65 5.16
C MET A 182 9.94 13.46 6.08
N GLY A 183 8.66 13.59 5.70
CA GLY A 183 7.65 14.22 6.54
C GLY A 183 7.41 13.47 7.85
N GLN A 184 7.38 12.13 7.82
CA GLN A 184 7.21 11.31 9.02
C GLN A 184 8.34 11.53 10.03
N LEU A 185 9.57 11.83 9.56
CA LEU A 185 10.72 12.18 10.38
C LEU A 185 10.82 13.68 10.74
N GLY A 186 9.85 14.50 10.33
CA GLY A 186 9.88 15.95 10.54
C GLY A 186 11.02 16.65 9.78
N LEU A 187 11.34 16.16 8.58
CA LEU A 187 12.40 16.66 7.69
C LEU A 187 11.86 17.28 6.39
N GLN A 188 10.55 17.53 6.31
CA GLN A 188 9.87 17.98 5.08
C GLN A 188 10.44 19.28 4.50
N GLU A 189 10.94 20.20 5.32
CA GLU A 189 11.52 21.46 4.83
C GLU A 189 12.75 21.21 3.93
N ARG A 190 13.47 20.10 4.11
CA ARG A 190 14.62 19.74 3.25
C ARG A 190 14.22 19.45 1.79
N LEU A 191 12.93 19.24 1.52
CA LEU A 191 12.41 19.00 0.17
C LEU A 191 12.37 20.28 -0.67
N VAL A 192 12.39 21.45 -0.02
CA VAL A 192 12.25 22.77 -0.67
C VAL A 192 13.39 23.74 -0.33
N LEU A 193 14.13 23.48 0.75
CA LEU A 193 15.28 24.28 1.15
C LEU A 193 16.57 23.77 0.49
N GLY A 194 17.35 24.68 -0.10
CA GLY A 194 18.64 24.38 -0.71
C GLY A 194 18.70 24.80 -2.18
N GLN A 195 19.59 24.16 -2.94
CA GLN A 195 19.78 24.44 -4.37
C GLN A 195 18.72 23.79 -5.26
N ARG A 196 18.03 22.76 -4.75
CA ARG A 196 17.01 22.00 -5.48
C ARG A 196 15.67 22.10 -4.77
N ASN A 197 14.60 22.09 -5.56
CA ASN A 197 13.24 22.00 -5.07
C ASN A 197 12.65 20.69 -5.58
N TYR A 198 12.77 19.64 -4.75
CA TYR A 198 12.34 18.30 -5.12
C TYR A 198 10.83 18.23 -5.39
N ILE A 199 10.04 19.07 -4.70
CA ILE A 199 8.59 19.14 -4.94
C ILE A 199 8.30 19.61 -6.36
N ARG A 200 8.91 20.72 -6.82
CA ARG A 200 8.75 21.18 -8.21
C ARG A 200 9.24 20.14 -9.21
N GLU A 201 10.42 19.58 -8.99
CA GLU A 201 10.97 18.55 -9.87
C GLU A 201 10.05 17.33 -10.00
N SER A 202 9.40 16.91 -8.91
CA SER A 202 8.45 15.79 -8.91
C SER A 202 7.15 16.13 -9.65
N LEU A 203 6.66 17.36 -9.54
CA LEU A 203 5.47 17.82 -10.25
C LEU A 203 5.73 17.88 -11.76
N ASP A 204 6.92 18.32 -12.19
CA ASP A 204 7.34 18.32 -13.60
C ASP A 204 7.42 16.90 -14.20
N LEU A 205 7.52 15.85 -13.38
CA LEU A 205 7.48 14.47 -13.89
C LEU A 205 6.08 14.03 -14.34
N LEU A 206 5.00 14.67 -13.85
CA LEU A 206 3.62 14.29 -14.21
C LEU A 206 3.40 14.34 -15.72
N GLU A 207 3.94 15.37 -16.38
CA GLU A 207 3.85 15.55 -17.84
C GLU A 207 4.56 14.45 -18.62
N LYS A 208 5.54 13.78 -18.01
CA LYS A 208 6.38 12.75 -18.63
C LYS A 208 5.82 11.34 -18.42
N ILE A 209 4.60 11.22 -17.89
CA ILE A 209 3.89 9.94 -17.76
C ILE A 209 2.82 9.88 -18.85
N PRO A 210 2.95 9.02 -19.87
CA PRO A 210 2.10 9.10 -21.05
C PRO A 210 0.68 8.59 -20.81
N ALA A 211 0.53 7.42 -20.16
CA ALA A 211 -0.80 6.84 -19.97
C ALA A 211 -1.59 7.57 -18.86
N PRO A 212 -2.86 7.95 -19.12
CA PRO A 212 -3.75 8.56 -18.11
C PRO A 212 -3.87 7.74 -16.83
N PHE A 213 -3.93 6.41 -16.95
CA PHE A 213 -4.01 5.50 -15.81
C PHE A 213 -2.86 5.69 -14.81
N PHE A 214 -1.62 5.76 -15.29
CA PHE A 214 -0.45 5.93 -14.42
C PHE A 214 -0.29 7.37 -13.96
N ARG A 215 -0.60 8.36 -14.81
CA ARG A 215 -0.51 9.78 -14.46
C ARG A 215 -1.50 10.12 -13.34
N GLY A 216 -2.76 9.71 -13.46
CA GLY A 216 -3.78 9.97 -12.44
C GLY A 216 -3.46 9.27 -11.12
N ARG A 217 -3.14 7.97 -11.16
CA ARG A 217 -2.85 7.20 -9.92
C ARG A 217 -1.56 7.67 -9.23
N GLY A 218 -0.49 7.88 -9.98
CA GLY A 218 0.78 8.37 -9.44
C GLY A 218 0.67 9.83 -8.97
N GLY A 219 0.00 10.67 -9.77
CA GLY A 219 -0.24 12.06 -9.44
C GLY A 219 -1.09 12.22 -8.19
N ALA A 220 -2.16 11.44 -8.04
CA ALA A 220 -2.98 11.46 -6.84
C ALA A 220 -2.16 11.23 -5.55
N VAL A 221 -1.26 10.24 -5.56
CA VAL A 221 -0.42 9.95 -4.39
C VAL A 221 0.56 11.09 -4.14
N LEU A 222 1.25 11.60 -5.18
CA LEU A 222 2.17 12.73 -5.03
C LEU A 222 1.46 13.96 -4.46
N LEU A 223 0.34 14.35 -5.05
CA LEU A 223 -0.45 15.51 -4.66
C LEU A 223 -0.96 15.39 -3.23
N SER A 224 -1.46 14.21 -2.86
CA SER A 224 -1.89 13.89 -1.49
C SER A 224 -0.75 14.09 -0.48
N VAL A 225 0.45 13.59 -0.80
CA VAL A 225 1.64 13.75 0.05
C VAL A 225 2.05 15.22 0.14
N ILE A 226 2.10 15.97 -0.96
CA ILE A 226 2.44 17.41 -0.95
C ILE A 226 1.45 18.21 -0.10
N SER A 227 0.15 17.92 -0.21
CA SER A 227 -0.88 18.52 0.64
C SER A 227 -0.67 18.17 2.11
N MET A 228 -0.41 16.90 2.43
CA MET A 228 -0.13 16.47 3.81
C MET A 228 1.09 17.17 4.42
N LEU A 229 2.11 17.45 3.61
CA LEU A 229 3.31 18.16 4.05
C LEU A 229 3.12 19.68 4.17
N GLY A 230 1.97 20.24 3.78
CA GLY A 230 1.69 21.67 3.83
C GLY A 230 2.37 22.47 2.71
N HIS A 231 2.70 21.82 1.59
CA HIS A 231 3.40 22.43 0.46
C HIS A 231 2.49 22.72 -0.74
N GLU A 232 1.18 22.86 -0.51
CA GLU A 232 0.13 23.10 -1.51
C GLU A 232 0.40 24.31 -2.42
N ARG A 233 1.18 25.30 -1.97
CA ARG A 233 1.57 26.44 -2.79
C ARG A 233 2.28 26.06 -4.08
N PHE A 234 2.95 24.91 -4.13
CA PHE A 234 3.61 24.42 -5.33
C PHE A 234 2.65 23.68 -6.26
N VAL A 235 1.53 23.16 -5.74
CA VAL A 235 0.50 22.49 -6.55
C VAL A 235 -0.28 23.50 -7.39
N PHE A 236 -0.51 24.69 -6.83
CA PHE A 236 -1.36 25.74 -7.42
C PHE A 236 -0.62 27.07 -7.69
N GLY A 237 0.70 27.04 -7.71
CA GLY A 237 1.55 28.23 -7.77
C GLY A 237 2.14 28.47 -9.16
N GLU A 238 2.80 29.62 -9.32
CA GLU A 238 3.67 29.90 -10.49
C GLU A 238 2.96 29.84 -11.85
N GLY A 239 1.64 30.09 -11.86
CA GLY A 239 0.83 30.09 -13.07
C GLY A 239 0.38 28.69 -13.52
N ARG A 240 0.62 27.65 -12.72
CA ARG A 240 0.21 26.27 -12.99
C ARG A 240 -0.76 25.75 -11.93
N ASP A 241 -1.63 24.85 -12.35
CA ASP A 241 -2.55 24.10 -11.48
C ASP A 241 -2.44 22.62 -11.83
N HIS A 242 -1.58 21.92 -11.10
CA HIS A 242 -1.26 20.52 -11.42
C HIS A 242 -2.44 19.57 -11.22
N ILE A 243 -3.47 19.96 -10.48
CA ILE A 243 -4.71 19.16 -10.39
C ILE A 243 -5.50 19.29 -11.69
N GLU A 244 -5.68 20.51 -12.19
CA GLU A 244 -6.36 20.75 -13.48
C GLU A 244 -5.63 20.03 -14.62
N GLU A 245 -4.29 20.15 -14.68
CA GLU A 245 -3.49 19.48 -15.71
C GLU A 245 -3.62 17.96 -15.70
N VAL A 246 -3.72 17.34 -14.51
CA VAL A 246 -3.96 15.89 -14.40
C VAL A 246 -5.37 15.54 -14.82
N LEU A 247 -6.39 16.29 -14.37
CA LEU A 247 -7.80 16.06 -14.75
C LEU A 247 -8.01 16.22 -16.26
N ASP A 248 -7.44 17.26 -16.88
CA ASP A 248 -7.45 17.46 -18.34
C ASP A 248 -6.82 16.28 -19.07
N HIS A 249 -5.74 15.70 -18.53
CA HIS A 249 -5.11 14.52 -19.11
C HIS A 249 -5.96 13.26 -18.97
N LEU A 250 -6.72 13.13 -17.88
CA LEU A 250 -7.72 12.05 -17.73
C LEU A 250 -8.86 12.20 -18.73
N ASP A 251 -9.32 13.42 -18.97
CA ASP A 251 -10.40 13.73 -19.92
C ASP A 251 -10.07 13.36 -21.36
N ARG A 252 -8.77 13.34 -21.69
CA ARG A 252 -8.23 12.97 -23.00
C ARG A 252 -7.92 11.48 -23.13
N ALA A 253 -8.33 10.63 -22.18
CA ALA A 253 -7.94 9.22 -22.19
C ALA A 253 -8.33 8.47 -23.48
N ASP A 254 -9.52 8.76 -24.02
CA ASP A 254 -9.99 8.16 -25.28
C ASP A 254 -9.25 8.70 -26.51
N GLU A 255 -8.89 10.00 -26.49
CA GLU A 255 -8.08 10.62 -27.55
C GLU A 255 -6.67 10.04 -27.59
N LEU A 256 -6.05 9.87 -26.42
CA LEU A 256 -4.68 9.38 -26.27
C LEU A 256 -4.55 7.88 -26.57
N ASN A 257 -5.64 7.11 -26.38
CA ASN A 257 -5.74 5.68 -26.66
C ASN A 257 -4.50 4.88 -26.21
N ASN A 258 -4.07 5.11 -24.98
CA ASN A 258 -2.91 4.45 -24.36
C ASN A 258 -3.33 3.70 -23.08
N PRO A 259 -4.16 2.65 -23.19
CA PRO A 259 -4.65 1.91 -22.04
C PRO A 259 -3.53 1.07 -21.39
N PRO A 260 -3.59 0.86 -20.06
CA PRO A 260 -2.73 -0.11 -19.40
C PRO A 260 -3.07 -1.54 -19.85
N VAL A 261 -2.09 -2.44 -19.72
CA VAL A 261 -2.26 -3.88 -19.88
C VAL A 261 -2.38 -4.51 -18.50
N PHE A 262 -3.33 -5.43 -18.36
CA PHE A 262 -3.55 -6.19 -17.14
C PHE A 262 -3.34 -7.69 -17.39
N PRO A 263 -2.96 -8.45 -16.36
CA PRO A 263 -2.83 -9.91 -16.45
C PRO A 263 -4.13 -10.64 -16.83
N GLN A 264 -5.29 -10.05 -16.53
CA GLN A 264 -6.60 -10.55 -16.95
C GLN A 264 -7.37 -9.47 -17.70
N PRO A 265 -8.33 -9.84 -18.57
CA PRO A 265 -9.23 -8.89 -19.21
C PRO A 265 -9.98 -8.06 -18.17
N MET A 266 -10.00 -6.74 -18.39
CA MET A 266 -10.70 -5.77 -17.56
C MET A 266 -11.70 -4.98 -18.42
N SER A 267 -12.75 -4.47 -17.81
CA SER A 267 -13.70 -3.57 -18.46
C SER A 267 -12.99 -2.29 -18.93
N GLU A 268 -13.42 -1.72 -20.07
CA GLU A 268 -12.87 -0.46 -20.59
C GLU A 268 -13.02 0.72 -19.62
N SER A 269 -13.98 0.64 -18.69
CA SER A 269 -14.20 1.66 -17.66
C SER A 269 -13.22 1.55 -16.49
N PHE A 270 -12.61 0.38 -16.25
CA PHE A 270 -11.70 0.17 -15.12
C PHE A 270 -10.43 1.08 -15.19
N PRO A 271 -9.73 1.20 -16.34
CA PRO A 271 -8.64 2.14 -16.49
C PRO A 271 -8.99 3.62 -16.26
N LYS A 272 -10.28 3.98 -16.35
CA LYS A 272 -10.77 5.36 -16.18
C LYS A 272 -11.20 5.63 -14.75
N VAL A 273 -11.93 4.70 -14.13
CA VAL A 273 -12.46 4.87 -12.78
C VAL A 273 -11.36 4.92 -11.75
N TYR A 274 -10.35 4.05 -11.85
CA TYR A 274 -9.30 3.95 -10.84
C TYR A 274 -8.52 5.29 -10.67
N PRO A 275 -7.91 5.88 -11.72
CA PRO A 275 -7.23 7.17 -11.57
C PRO A 275 -8.18 8.27 -11.08
N LEU A 276 -9.43 8.30 -11.53
CA LEU A 276 -10.42 9.29 -11.08
C LEU A 276 -10.69 9.17 -9.58
N LEU A 277 -10.98 7.98 -9.06
CA LEU A 277 -11.23 7.77 -7.63
C LEU A 277 -10.02 8.16 -6.76
N THR A 278 -8.81 7.83 -7.22
CA THR A 278 -7.59 8.27 -6.52
C THR A 278 -7.42 9.79 -6.55
N MET A 279 -7.74 10.44 -7.67
CA MET A 279 -7.69 11.89 -7.79
C MET A 279 -8.77 12.58 -6.94
N LEU A 280 -9.98 12.04 -6.85
CA LEU A 280 -11.02 12.55 -5.95
C LEU A 280 -10.57 12.51 -4.49
N ASN A 281 -9.87 11.45 -4.09
CA ASN A 281 -9.27 11.39 -2.76
C ASN A 281 -8.17 12.46 -2.57
N ALA A 282 -7.32 12.68 -3.56
CA ALA A 282 -6.30 13.73 -3.52
C ALA A 282 -6.93 15.14 -3.46
N ILE A 283 -8.02 15.36 -4.21
CA ILE A 283 -8.82 16.60 -4.20
C ILE A 283 -9.39 16.86 -2.80
N ALA A 284 -9.87 15.83 -2.11
CA ALA A 284 -10.38 15.94 -0.74
C ALA A 284 -9.32 16.36 0.28
N MET A 285 -8.04 16.13 -0.04
CA MET A 285 -6.93 16.59 0.78
C MET A 285 -6.57 18.05 0.52
N THR A 286 -7.14 18.65 -0.53
CA THR A 286 -6.97 20.07 -0.83
C THR A 286 -8.05 20.89 -0.14
N GLY A 287 -7.73 22.13 0.23
CA GLY A 287 -8.75 23.11 0.63
C GLY A 287 -9.60 23.66 -0.53
N ARG A 288 -9.74 22.93 -1.65
CA ARG A 288 -10.35 23.41 -2.91
C ARG A 288 -11.26 22.35 -3.58
N SER A 289 -11.80 21.43 -2.80
CA SER A 289 -12.64 20.32 -3.28
C SER A 289 -13.77 20.79 -4.22
N GLU A 290 -14.56 21.78 -3.81
CA GLU A 290 -15.69 22.34 -4.59
C GLU A 290 -15.31 22.80 -6.00
N ARG A 291 -14.08 23.32 -6.19
CA ARG A 291 -13.59 23.72 -7.52
C ARG A 291 -13.34 22.50 -8.40
N TYR A 292 -12.64 21.50 -7.89
CA TYR A 292 -12.14 20.40 -8.71
C TYR A 292 -13.17 19.29 -8.95
N VAL A 293 -14.15 19.12 -8.05
CA VAL A 293 -15.25 18.16 -8.29
C VAL A 293 -16.16 18.56 -9.45
N THR A 294 -16.13 19.83 -9.88
CA THR A 294 -16.89 20.36 -11.04
C THR A 294 -16.00 20.80 -12.20
N TYR A 295 -14.68 20.59 -12.13
CA TYR A 295 -13.75 21.04 -13.15
C TYR A 295 -13.86 20.21 -14.43
N GLY A 296 -14.19 20.87 -15.54
CA GLY A 296 -14.41 20.26 -16.86
C GLY A 296 -15.73 19.50 -16.99
N ARG A 297 -16.10 18.73 -15.97
CA ARG A 297 -17.34 17.93 -15.86
C ARG A 297 -17.65 17.62 -14.39
N ASP A 298 -18.84 17.08 -14.14
CA ASP A 298 -19.22 16.57 -12.82
C ASP A 298 -18.47 15.26 -12.52
N ARG A 299 -17.46 15.35 -11.65
CA ARG A 299 -16.57 14.22 -11.32
C ARG A 299 -17.22 13.18 -10.44
N LEU A 300 -18.24 13.55 -9.65
CA LEU A 300 -18.96 12.60 -8.81
C LEU A 300 -19.94 11.78 -9.65
N ALA A 301 -20.64 12.43 -10.57
CA ALA A 301 -21.49 11.75 -11.56
C ALA A 301 -20.66 10.83 -12.47
N GLU A 302 -19.52 11.30 -12.98
CA GLU A 302 -18.60 10.49 -13.78
C GLU A 302 -18.10 9.25 -13.02
N ALA A 303 -17.68 9.41 -11.76
CA ALA A 303 -17.25 8.28 -10.93
C ALA A 303 -18.37 7.25 -10.76
N LYS A 304 -19.60 7.70 -10.48
CA LYS A 304 -20.77 6.82 -10.35
C LYS A 304 -21.04 6.03 -11.64
N GLU A 305 -21.09 6.71 -12.79
CA GLU A 305 -21.33 6.09 -14.10
C GLU A 305 -20.26 5.03 -14.43
N LEU A 306 -18.99 5.33 -14.15
CA LEU A 306 -17.91 4.39 -14.37
C LEU A 306 -17.97 3.18 -13.41
N MET A 307 -18.36 3.39 -12.15
CA MET A 307 -18.55 2.30 -11.17
C MET A 307 -19.70 1.35 -11.55
N GLU A 308 -20.73 1.86 -12.24
CA GLU A 308 -21.83 1.04 -12.77
C GLU A 308 -21.40 0.19 -13.99
N ARG A 309 -20.38 0.64 -14.73
CA ARG A 309 -19.89 -0.01 -15.97
C ARG A 309 -18.80 -1.06 -15.77
N ILE A 310 -18.18 -1.12 -14.60
CA ILE A 310 -17.22 -2.19 -14.27
C ILE A 310 -17.95 -3.45 -13.83
N THR A 311 -17.31 -4.60 -14.04
CA THR A 311 -17.85 -5.90 -13.63
C THR A 311 -17.98 -6.02 -12.11
N PRO A 312 -18.80 -6.95 -11.59
CA PRO A 312 -18.97 -7.11 -10.15
C PRO A 312 -17.67 -7.39 -9.40
N VAL A 313 -16.80 -8.27 -9.93
CA VAL A 313 -15.49 -8.54 -9.33
C VAL A 313 -14.61 -7.29 -9.29
N GLU A 314 -14.58 -6.48 -10.35
CA GLU A 314 -13.82 -5.21 -10.39
C GLU A 314 -14.36 -4.20 -9.37
N ARG A 315 -15.67 -4.18 -9.15
CA ARG A 315 -16.33 -3.32 -8.17
C ARG A 315 -15.84 -3.61 -6.75
N THR A 316 -15.46 -4.85 -6.44
CA THR A 316 -14.86 -5.16 -5.13
C THR A 316 -13.54 -4.41 -4.91
N HIS A 317 -12.74 -4.21 -5.96
CA HIS A 317 -11.45 -3.50 -5.87
C HIS A 317 -11.65 -1.99 -5.79
N MET A 318 -12.60 -1.45 -6.54
CA MET A 318 -12.84 0.00 -6.64
C MET A 318 -13.81 0.53 -5.60
N GLY A 319 -14.64 -0.32 -5.00
CA GLY A 319 -15.67 0.05 -4.04
C GLY A 319 -15.11 0.81 -2.84
N LEU A 320 -14.02 0.31 -2.24
CA LEU A 320 -13.38 1.01 -1.12
C LEU A 320 -12.78 2.35 -1.56
N TYR A 321 -12.17 2.45 -2.75
CA TYR A 321 -11.68 3.73 -3.26
C TYR A 321 -12.83 4.74 -3.42
N TYR A 322 -13.98 4.31 -3.93
CA TYR A 322 -15.15 5.14 -4.13
C TYR A 322 -15.72 5.64 -2.81
N ILE A 323 -15.95 4.74 -1.85
CA ILE A 323 -16.44 5.08 -0.51
C ILE A 323 -15.49 6.04 0.19
N MET A 324 -14.18 5.78 0.14
CA MET A 324 -13.18 6.63 0.78
C MET A 324 -13.07 8.02 0.15
N ALA A 325 -13.10 8.11 -1.18
CA ALA A 325 -13.08 9.39 -1.88
C ALA A 325 -14.30 10.24 -1.49
N LEU A 326 -15.49 9.67 -1.50
CA LEU A 326 -16.72 10.36 -1.10
C LEU A 326 -16.72 10.75 0.38
N HIS A 327 -16.29 9.83 1.26
CA HIS A 327 -16.16 10.10 2.68
C HIS A 327 -15.22 11.29 2.94
N ASN A 328 -14.07 11.31 2.28
CA ASN A 328 -13.08 12.36 2.46
C ASN A 328 -13.52 13.70 1.88
N LEU A 329 -14.31 13.69 0.79
CA LEU A 329 -14.94 14.89 0.24
C LEU A 329 -16.10 15.42 1.07
N GLY A 330 -16.57 14.68 2.08
CA GLY A 330 -17.80 15.00 2.82
C GLY A 330 -19.06 14.83 1.96
N ARG A 331 -19.00 13.95 0.94
CA ARG A 331 -20.05 13.72 -0.05
C ARG A 331 -20.63 12.29 -0.02
N LEU A 332 -20.40 11.54 1.07
CA LEU A 332 -20.84 10.16 1.14
C LEU A 332 -22.36 10.06 1.26
N ASP A 333 -22.95 10.82 2.18
CA ASP A 333 -24.38 10.73 2.49
C ASP A 333 -25.28 11.19 1.33
N ASP A 334 -24.85 12.17 0.52
CA ASP A 334 -25.60 12.63 -0.65
C ASP A 334 -25.42 11.73 -1.88
N GLN A 335 -24.24 11.15 -2.07
CA GLN A 335 -23.95 10.32 -3.25
C GLN A 335 -24.34 8.85 -3.05
N VAL A 336 -24.27 8.34 -1.82
CA VAL A 336 -24.58 6.95 -1.44
C VAL A 336 -25.48 6.95 -0.19
N PRO A 337 -26.76 7.35 -0.32
CA PRO A 337 -27.67 7.41 0.83
C PRO A 337 -27.93 6.05 1.48
N ASP A 338 -27.78 4.96 0.73
CA ASP A 338 -27.80 3.58 1.24
C ASP A 338 -26.41 2.95 1.19
N LEU A 339 -25.51 3.44 2.06
CA LEU A 339 -24.17 2.88 2.20
C LEU A 339 -24.22 1.42 2.63
N SER A 340 -25.20 1.04 3.46
CA SER A 340 -25.37 -0.33 3.96
C SER A 340 -25.62 -1.30 2.81
N GLY A 341 -26.56 -0.98 1.91
CA GLY A 341 -26.85 -1.77 0.73
C GLY A 341 -25.68 -1.86 -0.23
N LEU A 342 -24.97 -0.75 -0.48
CA LEU A 342 -23.77 -0.78 -1.33
C LEU A 342 -22.68 -1.71 -0.77
N VAL A 343 -22.45 -1.68 0.55
CA VAL A 343 -21.46 -2.55 1.20
C VAL A 343 -21.89 -4.00 1.18
N GLU A 344 -23.18 -4.29 1.38
CA GLU A 344 -23.74 -5.64 1.25
C GLU A 344 -23.55 -6.20 -0.15
N ASP A 345 -23.84 -5.41 -1.18
CA ASP A 345 -23.63 -5.80 -2.59
C ASP A 345 -22.14 -6.09 -2.86
N ILE A 346 -21.24 -5.20 -2.45
CA ILE A 346 -19.80 -5.37 -2.70
C ILE A 346 -19.24 -6.59 -1.95
N VAL A 347 -19.61 -6.75 -0.67
CA VAL A 347 -19.10 -7.86 0.15
C VAL A 347 -19.67 -9.17 -0.37
N GLY A 348 -20.97 -9.22 -0.70
CA GLY A 348 -21.69 -10.40 -1.18
C GLY A 348 -21.10 -11.06 -2.42
N GLU A 349 -20.35 -10.32 -3.25
CA GLU A 349 -19.65 -10.87 -4.42
C GLU A 349 -18.66 -12.00 -4.08
N TRP A 350 -18.23 -12.14 -2.82
CA TRP A 350 -17.36 -13.22 -2.38
C TRP A 350 -17.90 -14.61 -2.79
N GLU A 351 -19.22 -14.80 -2.81
CA GLU A 351 -19.85 -16.07 -3.16
C GLU A 351 -19.57 -16.48 -4.61
N HIS A 352 -19.35 -15.51 -5.50
CA HIS A 352 -19.14 -15.71 -6.93
C HIS A 352 -17.67 -15.64 -7.36
N ILE A 353 -16.76 -15.33 -6.44
CA ILE A 353 -15.33 -15.19 -6.71
C ILE A 353 -14.57 -16.43 -6.24
N ASP A 354 -13.84 -17.08 -7.14
CA ASP A 354 -12.85 -18.10 -6.81
C ASP A 354 -11.48 -17.43 -6.57
N PRO A 355 -10.99 -17.32 -5.32
CA PRO A 355 -9.70 -16.69 -5.01
C PRO A 355 -8.50 -17.42 -5.64
N GLY A 356 -8.67 -18.69 -6.05
CA GLY A 356 -7.67 -19.48 -6.75
C GLY A 356 -7.70 -19.35 -8.28
N ALA A 357 -8.66 -18.61 -8.85
CA ALA A 357 -8.87 -18.56 -10.30
C ALA A 357 -7.74 -17.83 -11.06
N ASN A 358 -7.17 -16.78 -10.46
CA ASN A 358 -5.97 -16.10 -10.94
C ASN A 358 -5.36 -15.23 -9.84
N TYR A 359 -4.06 -14.92 -9.96
CA TYR A 359 -3.34 -14.20 -8.91
C TYR A 359 -3.72 -12.72 -8.76
N PHE A 360 -4.25 -12.06 -9.78
CA PHE A 360 -4.43 -10.60 -9.80
C PHE A 360 -5.88 -10.17 -9.56
N LEU A 361 -6.83 -10.43 -10.47
CA LEU A 361 -8.20 -9.95 -10.29
C LEU A 361 -8.94 -10.68 -9.16
N ASN A 362 -8.97 -12.01 -9.19
CA ASN A 362 -9.72 -12.78 -8.19
C ASN A 362 -8.92 -12.99 -6.90
N GLY A 363 -7.61 -13.28 -7.01
CA GLY A 363 -6.77 -13.63 -5.87
C GLY A 363 -6.63 -12.54 -4.81
N ILE A 364 -6.82 -11.26 -5.15
CA ILE A 364 -6.78 -10.16 -4.18
C ILE A 364 -8.17 -9.60 -3.83
N ALA A 365 -9.24 -10.03 -4.50
CA ALA A 365 -10.58 -9.46 -4.33
C ALA A 365 -11.08 -9.57 -2.88
N TYR A 366 -10.85 -10.72 -2.25
CA TYR A 366 -11.23 -10.96 -0.85
C TYR A 366 -10.56 -9.99 0.12
N ALA A 367 -9.33 -9.55 -0.16
CA ALA A 367 -8.68 -8.54 0.67
C ALA A 367 -9.39 -7.19 0.59
N TYR A 368 -9.89 -6.81 -0.59
CA TYR A 368 -10.70 -5.60 -0.72
C TYR A 368 -12.09 -5.76 -0.07
N ILE A 369 -12.71 -6.94 -0.18
CA ILE A 369 -13.99 -7.25 0.48
C ILE A 369 -13.86 -7.10 2.00
N ILE A 370 -12.87 -7.76 2.60
CA ILE A 370 -12.63 -7.71 4.05
C ILE A 370 -12.31 -6.29 4.50
N GLN A 371 -11.48 -5.54 3.77
CA GLN A 371 -11.19 -4.16 4.14
C GLN A 371 -12.40 -3.24 3.97
N THR A 372 -13.23 -3.44 2.95
CA THR A 372 -14.46 -2.67 2.78
C THR A 372 -15.37 -2.89 3.98
N ALA A 373 -15.60 -4.15 4.38
CA ALA A 373 -16.37 -4.49 5.57
C ALA A 373 -15.76 -3.87 6.84
N MET A 374 -14.45 -3.99 7.04
CA MET A 374 -13.77 -3.45 8.23
C MET A 374 -13.91 -1.92 8.34
N LEU A 375 -13.58 -1.18 7.27
CA LEU A 375 -13.54 0.28 7.32
C LEU A 375 -14.93 0.92 7.34
N THR A 376 -15.96 0.20 6.88
CA THR A 376 -17.35 0.65 6.94
C THR A 376 -18.09 0.17 8.19
N GLY A 377 -17.44 -0.58 9.08
CA GLY A 377 -18.06 -1.11 10.30
C GLY A 377 -19.04 -2.27 10.06
N ARG A 378 -18.94 -2.93 8.90
CA ARG A 378 -19.82 -4.03 8.46
C ARG A 378 -19.16 -5.41 8.53
N MET A 379 -18.34 -5.62 9.56
CA MET A 379 -17.69 -6.93 9.80
C MET A 379 -18.69 -8.05 10.10
N ASP A 380 -19.96 -7.73 10.37
CA ASP A 380 -21.07 -8.69 10.45
C ASP A 380 -21.28 -9.48 9.15
N LEU A 381 -20.82 -8.94 8.01
CA LEU A 381 -20.90 -9.58 6.70
C LEU A 381 -19.77 -10.59 6.42
N ILE A 382 -18.77 -10.67 7.30
CA ILE A 382 -17.64 -11.60 7.15
C ILE A 382 -17.87 -12.82 8.03
N ASP A 383 -18.00 -14.00 7.41
CA ASP A 383 -18.19 -15.28 8.10
C ASP A 383 -17.00 -16.22 7.92
N ASP A 384 -17.01 -17.33 8.67
CA ASP A 384 -15.93 -18.32 8.61
C ASP A 384 -15.85 -18.99 7.22
N LYS A 385 -16.97 -19.15 6.51
CA LYS A 385 -17.00 -19.77 5.18
C LYS A 385 -16.25 -18.92 4.15
N LEU A 386 -16.41 -17.59 4.20
CA LEU A 386 -15.64 -16.64 3.40
C LEU A 386 -14.14 -16.78 3.71
N LEU A 387 -13.76 -16.79 4.99
CA LEU A 387 -12.36 -16.87 5.41
C LEU A 387 -11.70 -18.20 5.05
N GLU A 388 -12.41 -19.32 5.20
CA GLU A 388 -11.96 -20.65 4.78
C GLU A 388 -11.73 -20.70 3.28
N ARG A 389 -12.69 -20.21 2.48
CA ARG A 389 -12.56 -20.17 1.02
C ARG A 389 -11.38 -19.31 0.56
N LEU A 390 -11.15 -18.17 1.21
CA LEU A 390 -9.97 -17.34 0.96
C LEU A 390 -8.67 -18.12 1.22
N VAL A 391 -8.57 -18.72 2.39
CA VAL A 391 -7.32 -19.36 2.84
C VAL A 391 -7.06 -20.67 2.10
N ASP A 392 -8.07 -21.41 1.67
CA ASP A 392 -7.90 -22.69 0.99
C ASP A 392 -7.74 -22.58 -0.54
N GLY A 393 -7.85 -21.37 -1.10
CA GLY A 393 -7.79 -21.16 -2.56
C GLY A 393 -6.39 -21.16 -3.17
N PHE A 394 -5.31 -20.97 -2.40
CA PHE A 394 -3.97 -20.80 -2.99
C PHE A 394 -3.39 -22.01 -3.76
N PRO A 395 -3.69 -23.28 -3.42
CA PRO A 395 -3.25 -24.43 -4.20
C PRO A 395 -3.67 -24.37 -5.67
N ASP A 396 -4.80 -23.73 -5.96
CA ASP A 396 -5.32 -23.59 -7.32
C ASP A 396 -4.51 -22.62 -8.20
N LEU A 397 -3.65 -21.79 -7.62
CA LEU A 397 -2.72 -20.93 -8.37
C LEU A 397 -1.59 -21.71 -9.04
N ASP A 398 -1.44 -23.01 -8.80
CA ASP A 398 -0.45 -23.84 -9.51
C ASP A 398 -0.96 -24.27 -10.92
N ARG A 399 -2.18 -23.88 -11.33
CA ARG A 399 -2.77 -24.21 -12.64
C ARG A 399 -2.02 -23.61 -13.84
N THR A 400 -1.40 -22.43 -13.69
CA THR A 400 -0.64 -21.77 -14.75
C THR A 400 0.74 -21.34 -14.27
N ASP A 401 1.69 -21.20 -15.19
CA ASP A 401 3.04 -20.70 -14.87
C ASP A 401 3.03 -19.28 -14.33
N ASP A 402 2.14 -18.43 -14.86
CA ASP A 402 2.03 -17.03 -14.45
C ASP A 402 1.46 -16.91 -13.03
N ASP A 403 0.40 -17.66 -12.72
CA ASP A 403 -0.16 -17.73 -11.37
C ASP A 403 0.84 -18.31 -10.36
N ARG A 404 1.56 -19.38 -10.73
CA ARG A 404 2.56 -20.02 -9.86
C ARG A 404 3.66 -19.04 -9.44
N LYS A 405 4.23 -18.30 -10.40
CA LYS A 405 5.30 -17.31 -10.15
C LYS A 405 4.81 -16.09 -9.37
N ASN A 406 3.52 -15.82 -9.39
CA ASN A 406 2.93 -14.63 -8.78
C ASN A 406 2.12 -14.90 -7.52
N ARG A 407 2.01 -16.15 -7.09
CA ARG A 407 1.34 -16.56 -5.85
C ARG A 407 1.71 -15.76 -4.59
N PRO A 408 2.95 -15.26 -4.37
CA PRO A 408 3.23 -14.37 -3.25
C PRO A 408 2.39 -13.09 -3.21
N TYR A 409 1.89 -12.63 -4.36
CA TYR A 409 1.07 -11.43 -4.49
C TYR A 409 -0.27 -11.55 -3.75
N PRO A 410 -1.22 -12.43 -4.13
CA PRO A 410 -2.47 -12.57 -3.39
C PRO A 410 -2.28 -13.09 -1.96
N PHE A 411 -1.23 -13.87 -1.72
CA PHE A 411 -0.91 -14.35 -0.38
C PHE A 411 -0.52 -13.20 0.57
N ALA A 412 0.27 -12.23 0.09
CA ALA A 412 0.63 -11.03 0.86
C ALA A 412 -0.60 -10.19 1.25
N TYR A 413 -1.53 -10.00 0.32
CA TYR A 413 -2.79 -9.29 0.57
C TYR A 413 -3.61 -10.00 1.65
N THR A 414 -3.70 -11.32 1.55
CA THR A 414 -4.42 -12.15 2.53
C THR A 414 -3.78 -12.11 3.90
N LEU A 415 -2.45 -12.24 4.00
CA LEU A 415 -1.73 -12.07 5.27
C LEU A 415 -1.99 -10.69 5.88
N ASN A 416 -1.96 -9.64 5.07
CA ASN A 416 -2.22 -8.28 5.53
C ASN A 416 -3.62 -8.17 6.15
N VAL A 417 -4.68 -8.54 5.42
CA VAL A 417 -6.06 -8.36 5.89
C VAL A 417 -6.43 -9.30 7.04
N LEU A 418 -5.98 -10.55 7.01
CA LEU A 418 -6.20 -11.48 8.13
C LEU A 418 -5.45 -11.01 9.37
N GLY A 419 -4.28 -10.42 9.20
CA GLY A 419 -3.62 -9.69 10.27
C GLY A 419 -4.51 -8.56 10.80
N GLU A 420 -5.03 -7.70 9.93
CA GLU A 420 -5.85 -6.53 10.28
C GLU A 420 -7.06 -6.90 11.14
N ILE A 421 -7.73 -8.02 10.83
CA ILE A 421 -8.93 -8.50 11.55
C ILE A 421 -8.66 -9.53 12.66
N GLY A 422 -7.40 -9.81 13.00
CA GLY A 422 -7.06 -10.75 14.08
C GLY A 422 -7.34 -12.22 13.73
N ARG A 423 -7.19 -12.60 12.46
CA ARG A 423 -7.39 -13.96 11.91
C ARG A 423 -6.15 -14.51 11.19
N SER A 424 -4.98 -13.93 11.41
CA SER A 424 -3.72 -14.38 10.79
C SER A 424 -3.37 -15.84 11.08
N HIS A 425 -3.82 -16.39 12.23
CA HIS A 425 -3.59 -17.79 12.63
C HIS A 425 -4.02 -18.80 11.56
N LEU A 426 -5.05 -18.48 10.76
CA LEU A 426 -5.53 -19.34 9.67
C LEU A 426 -4.44 -19.67 8.63
N LEU A 427 -3.43 -18.79 8.47
CA LEU A 427 -2.29 -19.02 7.57
C LEU A 427 -1.16 -19.86 8.19
N PHE A 428 -1.21 -20.07 9.51
CA PHE A 428 -0.17 -20.75 10.29
C PHE A 428 -0.64 -22.07 10.92
N GLU A 429 -1.89 -22.44 10.70
CA GLU A 429 -2.47 -23.72 11.16
C GLU A 429 -2.49 -24.75 10.02
N PRO A 430 -2.32 -26.04 10.32
CA PRO A 430 -2.45 -27.12 9.34
C PRO A 430 -3.83 -27.17 8.68
N ARG A 431 -3.88 -27.39 7.37
CA ARG A 431 -5.14 -27.45 6.60
C ARG A 431 -5.15 -28.58 5.58
N GLU A 432 -6.32 -29.16 5.34
CA GLU A 432 -6.48 -30.30 4.42
C GLU A 432 -6.14 -29.93 2.97
N ALA A 433 -6.53 -28.73 2.51
CA ALA A 433 -6.21 -28.20 1.18
C ALA A 433 -4.69 -28.19 0.87
N TYR A 434 -3.86 -28.22 1.91
CA TYR A 434 -2.41 -28.21 1.84
C TYR A 434 -1.77 -29.54 2.24
N GLY A 435 -2.55 -30.62 2.29
CA GLY A 435 -2.06 -31.95 2.70
C GLY A 435 -1.58 -31.99 4.15
N GLY A 436 -2.16 -31.17 5.03
CA GLY A 436 -1.76 -31.06 6.44
C GLY A 436 -0.58 -30.10 6.70
N ALA A 437 -0.04 -29.44 5.68
CA ALA A 437 0.85 -28.30 5.86
C ALA A 437 0.06 -27.03 6.24
N THR A 438 0.76 -26.00 6.72
CA THR A 438 0.17 -24.67 6.89
C THR A 438 0.20 -23.92 5.56
N PRO A 439 -0.76 -23.04 5.26
CA PRO A 439 -0.74 -22.22 4.04
C PRO A 439 0.58 -21.47 3.84
N MET A 440 1.12 -20.85 4.90
CA MET A 440 2.40 -20.16 4.86
C MET A 440 3.56 -21.08 4.48
N ALA A 441 3.67 -22.25 5.14
CA ALA A 441 4.75 -23.18 4.85
C ALA A 441 4.67 -23.70 3.41
N TRP A 442 3.45 -23.99 2.93
CA TRP A 442 3.24 -24.43 1.55
C TRP A 442 3.63 -23.37 0.52
N VAL A 443 3.24 -22.11 0.72
CA VAL A 443 3.62 -21.02 -0.21
C VAL A 443 5.13 -20.85 -0.28
N VAL A 444 5.81 -20.85 0.87
CA VAL A 444 7.28 -20.72 0.92
C VAL A 444 7.97 -21.95 0.32
N ASP A 445 7.44 -23.15 0.55
CA ASP A 445 8.01 -24.37 -0.02
C ASP A 445 8.01 -24.36 -1.56
N ARG A 446 6.97 -23.75 -2.13
CA ARG A 446 6.70 -23.70 -3.56
C ARG A 446 7.35 -22.51 -4.28
N LEU A 447 8.19 -21.72 -3.61
CA LEU A 447 9.02 -20.71 -4.26
C LEU A 447 10.15 -21.38 -5.04
N SER A 448 10.56 -20.75 -6.16
CA SER A 448 11.79 -21.12 -6.85
C SER A 448 13.03 -20.99 -5.94
N GLU A 449 14.14 -21.63 -6.32
CA GLU A 449 15.40 -21.53 -5.57
C GLU A 449 15.83 -20.06 -5.43
N GLY A 450 16.00 -19.61 -4.18
CA GLY A 450 16.31 -18.22 -3.87
C GLY A 450 15.19 -17.22 -4.15
N GLY A 451 13.98 -17.66 -4.49
CA GLY A 451 12.86 -16.80 -4.87
C GLY A 451 13.12 -16.00 -6.17
N ARG A 452 13.91 -16.54 -7.10
CA ARG A 452 14.41 -15.82 -8.29
C ARG A 452 13.34 -15.60 -9.36
N GLU A 453 12.38 -16.51 -9.48
CA GLU A 453 11.27 -16.39 -10.44
C GLU A 453 10.14 -15.50 -9.91
N GLU A 454 9.99 -15.40 -8.59
CA GLU A 454 8.90 -14.67 -7.95
C GLU A 454 9.22 -13.18 -7.77
N HIS A 455 9.18 -12.40 -8.85
CA HIS A 455 9.46 -10.96 -8.83
C HIS A 455 8.59 -10.15 -7.84
N ARG A 456 7.46 -10.71 -7.40
CA ARG A 456 6.52 -10.10 -6.44
C ARG A 456 6.70 -10.59 -4.99
N LEU A 457 7.75 -11.37 -4.69
CA LEU A 457 8.06 -11.85 -3.34
C LEU A 457 8.21 -10.71 -2.33
N TYR A 458 8.67 -9.53 -2.77
CA TYR A 458 8.77 -8.34 -1.91
C TYR A 458 7.43 -7.94 -1.26
N MET A 459 6.28 -8.29 -1.86
CA MET A 459 4.98 -7.98 -1.26
C MET A 459 4.74 -8.82 0.00
N LEU A 460 5.18 -10.09 0.02
CA LEU A 460 5.13 -10.91 1.23
C LEU A 460 6.04 -10.33 2.32
N ASN A 461 7.20 -9.81 1.94
CA ASN A 461 8.10 -9.10 2.85
C ASN A 461 7.41 -7.87 3.45
N HIS A 462 6.70 -7.08 2.62
CA HIS A 462 5.91 -5.93 3.08
C HIS A 462 4.79 -6.35 4.05
N ALA A 463 4.07 -7.43 3.77
CA ALA A 463 3.01 -7.93 4.65
C ALA A 463 3.55 -8.37 6.02
N LEU A 464 4.69 -9.08 6.04
CA LEU A 464 5.35 -9.50 7.28
C LEU A 464 5.87 -8.30 8.10
N LEU A 465 6.53 -7.34 7.43
CA LEU A 465 6.98 -6.08 8.04
C LEU A 465 5.81 -5.25 8.57
N GLY A 466 4.76 -5.11 7.77
CA GLY A 466 3.53 -4.43 8.16
C GLY A 466 2.92 -5.06 9.39
N TYR A 467 2.86 -6.40 9.45
CA TYR A 467 2.35 -7.10 10.62
C TYR A 467 3.24 -6.89 11.86
N ALA A 468 4.57 -6.93 11.71
CA ALA A 468 5.50 -6.62 12.79
C ALA A 468 5.30 -5.20 13.33
N LEU A 469 5.19 -4.20 12.44
CA LEU A 469 5.00 -2.79 12.81
C LEU A 469 3.67 -2.55 13.53
N ARG A 470 2.62 -3.32 13.24
CA ARG A 470 1.34 -3.21 13.95
C ARG A 470 1.48 -3.53 15.43
N MET A 471 2.38 -4.42 15.83
CA MET A 471 2.58 -4.81 17.24
C MET A 471 3.25 -3.74 18.11
N ARG A 472 3.40 -2.50 17.63
CA ARG A 472 3.97 -1.36 18.38
C ARG A 472 3.09 -0.80 19.49
N GLY A 473 1.89 -1.34 19.69
CA GLY A 473 0.95 -0.92 20.72
C GLY A 473 0.00 0.19 20.26
N PRO A 474 -1.26 0.19 20.74
CA PRO A 474 -2.30 1.14 20.33
C PRO A 474 -1.96 2.60 20.66
N GLU A 475 -1.14 2.82 21.70
CA GLU A 475 -0.66 4.15 22.11
C GLU A 475 0.20 4.86 21.04
N ARG A 476 0.72 4.12 20.05
CA ARG A 476 1.57 4.63 18.95
C ARG A 476 0.82 4.64 17.60
N ALA A 477 -0.44 5.06 17.59
CA ALA A 477 -1.30 5.03 16.41
C ALA A 477 -0.80 5.86 15.22
N GLU A 478 -0.79 7.19 15.35
CA GLU A 478 -0.39 8.09 14.28
C GLU A 478 0.88 8.87 14.61
N THR A 479 1.69 9.08 13.57
CA THR A 479 2.82 10.01 13.59
C THR A 479 2.33 11.46 13.72
N PRO A 480 3.20 12.40 14.14
CA PRO A 480 2.86 13.82 14.20
C PRO A 480 2.41 14.42 12.87
N LEU A 481 2.95 13.95 11.74
CA LEU A 481 2.56 14.41 10.41
C LEU A 481 1.08 14.13 10.14
N SER A 482 0.66 12.87 10.26
CA SER A 482 -0.72 12.48 9.97
C SER A 482 -1.69 13.09 10.98
N ARG A 483 -1.34 13.12 12.27
CA ARG A 483 -2.17 13.74 13.32
C ARG A 483 -2.36 15.25 13.12
N GLY A 484 -1.34 15.93 12.58
CA GLY A 484 -1.37 17.36 12.32
C GLY A 484 -2.19 17.75 11.09
N PHE A 485 -2.48 16.80 10.20
CA PHE A 485 -3.25 17.05 8.99
C PHE A 485 -4.75 17.17 9.28
N ARG A 486 -5.48 17.90 8.43
CA ARG A 486 -6.95 17.95 8.44
C ARG A 486 -7.45 17.92 7.02
N PHE A 487 -8.29 16.93 6.71
CA PHE A 487 -9.15 16.97 5.53
C PHE A 487 -10.06 18.20 5.62
N ARG A 488 -10.30 18.85 4.48
CA ARG A 488 -10.97 20.16 4.43
C ARG A 488 -12.24 20.11 3.62
#